data_AF-J9QU37-F1
#
_entry.id   AF-J9QU37-F1
#
_cell.length_a   1.000
_cell.length_b   1.000
_cell.length_c   1.000
_cell.angle_alpha   90.00
_cell.angle_beta   90.00
_cell.angle_gamma   90.00
#
_symmetry.space_group_name_H-M   'P 1'
#
loop_
_entity.id
_entity.type
_entity.pdbx_description
1 polymer ?
#
loop_
_entity_poly.entity_id
_entity_poly.type
_entity_poly.pdbx_seq_one_letter_code
_entity_poly.pdbx_strand_id
1 'polypeptide(L)'
;MTYYDRIRELTKTVPATLVDFGLPRDPARTPTQASSNFITNKEQGDWAENLVFRAINETSKNFVAVKYGKSDDLVAGEDGFDTFYQEFQNELDTIGKRPDLLIFRKEDFNSDLGFDISQIPHHTITEYVKMAIAGIEVRSSAFLIDKYEEAMQVKTEKFSQIALQTRDIILSEFQEELNHPSRQAYIDLLKGITPKTLSVTDFRVPSWSSTERLSELKAHFRTLKDAIKEIQKRDYLSITPKVEDIKVVYKWIETFNVPHFYFQVFFDKVYGISFEQILAIISDSNNEGIIFSVETDTKNQNKTTIKINSKSGTPIALKVEEPIHESVRKEMDRGRLLFYVTFKGGTAYLDVDNLINILGIDSKEF
;
A
#
# COMPACT_ATOMS: atom_id res chain seq x y z
N MET A 1 -25.95 14.94 -5.30
CA MET A 1 -24.62 14.74 -5.90
C MET A 1 -24.32 13.26 -5.82
N THR A 2 -24.09 12.62 -6.96
CA THR A 2 -23.77 11.17 -7.02
C THR A 2 -22.37 10.91 -6.45
N TYR A 3 -22.00 9.64 -6.22
CA TYR A 3 -20.64 9.31 -5.79
C TYR A 3 -19.61 9.72 -6.85
N TYR A 4 -19.88 9.40 -8.12
CA TYR A 4 -19.03 9.83 -9.24
C TYR A 4 -18.85 11.35 -9.28
N ASP A 5 -19.91 12.15 -9.07
CA ASP A 5 -19.77 13.61 -9.05
C ASP A 5 -18.79 14.08 -7.97
N ARG A 6 -18.83 13.48 -6.76
CA ARG A 6 -17.88 13.81 -5.68
C ARG A 6 -16.45 13.49 -6.07
N ILE A 7 -16.25 12.28 -6.59
CA ILE A 7 -14.94 11.82 -7.05
C ILE A 7 -14.40 12.71 -8.16
N ARG A 8 -15.24 13.08 -9.13
CA ARG A 8 -14.88 13.96 -10.25
C ARG A 8 -14.49 15.37 -9.79
N GLU A 9 -15.08 15.91 -8.74
CA GLU A 9 -14.63 17.18 -8.17
C GLU A 9 -13.28 17.03 -7.44
N LEU A 10 -13.09 15.94 -6.69
CA LEU A 10 -11.82 15.65 -6.02
C LEU A 10 -10.66 15.40 -7.00
N THR A 11 -10.89 14.77 -8.15
CA THR A 11 -9.81 14.57 -9.13
C THR A 11 -9.23 15.89 -9.66
N LYS A 12 -10.02 16.98 -9.65
CA LYS A 12 -9.54 18.32 -10.05
C LYS A 12 -8.58 18.94 -9.04
N THR A 13 -8.59 18.49 -7.79
CA THR A 13 -7.70 18.99 -6.74
C THR A 13 -6.41 18.19 -6.62
N VAL A 14 -6.35 16.99 -7.22
CA VAL A 14 -5.13 16.19 -7.25
C VAL A 14 -4.07 16.85 -8.15
N PRO A 15 -2.81 17.02 -7.69
CA PRO A 15 -1.75 17.54 -8.53
C PRO A 15 -1.53 16.68 -9.79
N ALA A 16 -1.54 17.30 -10.97
CA ALA A 16 -1.31 16.61 -12.24
C ALA A 16 0.08 15.97 -12.33
N THR A 17 1.06 16.48 -11.56
CA THR A 17 2.39 15.88 -11.40
C THR A 17 2.35 14.52 -10.70
N LEU A 18 1.28 14.22 -9.94
CA LEU A 18 1.07 12.94 -9.27
C LEU A 18 0.13 12.04 -10.08
N VAL A 19 -1.07 12.53 -10.41
CA VAL A 19 -2.03 11.82 -11.26
C VAL A 19 -2.70 12.79 -12.21
N ASP A 20 -2.39 12.70 -13.50
CA ASP A 20 -3.07 13.50 -14.53
C ASP A 20 -4.30 12.77 -15.08
N PHE A 21 -5.49 13.11 -14.57
CA PHE A 21 -6.76 12.54 -15.03
C PHE A 21 -7.19 13.03 -16.41
N GLY A 22 -6.55 14.06 -16.97
CA GLY A 22 -6.84 14.57 -18.32
C GLY A 22 -6.08 13.82 -19.42
N LEU A 23 -5.01 13.10 -19.07
CA LEU A 23 -4.25 12.29 -20.00
C LEU A 23 -4.79 10.85 -20.08
N PRO A 24 -4.79 10.25 -21.29
CA PRO A 24 -5.13 8.84 -21.45
C PRO A 24 -4.19 7.95 -20.63
N ARG A 25 -4.66 6.73 -20.35
CA ARG A 25 -3.85 5.71 -19.71
C ARG A 25 -2.68 5.30 -20.60
N ASP A 26 -1.52 5.11 -20.02
CA ASP A 26 -0.40 4.47 -20.71
C ASP A 26 -0.66 2.97 -20.88
N PRO A 27 -0.54 2.41 -22.10
CA PRO A 27 -0.63 0.97 -22.30
C PRO A 27 0.40 0.26 -21.43
N ALA A 28 -0.05 -0.74 -20.67
CA ALA A 28 0.86 -1.51 -19.86
C ALA A 28 1.71 -2.41 -20.78
N ARG A 29 2.99 -2.58 -20.44
CA ARG A 29 3.87 -3.48 -21.20
C ARG A 29 3.50 -4.92 -20.89
N THR A 30 3.29 -5.72 -21.93
CA THR A 30 3.04 -7.16 -21.82
C THR A 30 4.20 -7.81 -21.04
N PRO A 31 3.92 -8.44 -19.89
CA PRO A 31 4.93 -9.20 -19.19
C PRO A 31 5.40 -10.37 -20.06
N THR A 32 6.70 -10.68 -20.04
CA THR A 32 7.28 -11.73 -20.90
C THR A 32 7.56 -13.04 -20.19
N GLN A 33 7.69 -13.03 -18.84
CA GLN A 33 7.86 -14.23 -18.02
C GLN A 33 7.34 -14.01 -16.60
N ALA A 34 6.82 -15.06 -15.97
CA ALA A 34 6.55 -15.10 -14.53
C ALA A 34 7.78 -15.63 -13.75
N SER A 35 8.09 -14.99 -12.62
CA SER A 35 9.12 -15.44 -11.68
C SER A 35 8.49 -16.13 -10.46
N SER A 36 9.26 -16.94 -9.73
CA SER A 36 8.81 -17.54 -8.46
C SER A 36 8.26 -16.50 -7.49
N ASN A 37 8.95 -15.36 -7.32
CA ASN A 37 8.49 -14.28 -6.44
C ASN A 37 7.18 -13.65 -6.94
N PHE A 38 7.01 -13.52 -8.25
CA PHE A 38 5.78 -13.01 -8.82
C PHE A 38 4.59 -13.93 -8.51
N ILE A 39 4.77 -15.24 -8.67
CA ILE A 39 3.71 -16.22 -8.40
C ILE A 39 3.40 -16.28 -6.91
N THR A 40 4.40 -16.34 -6.03
CA THR A 40 4.17 -16.27 -4.58
C THR A 40 3.41 -15.00 -4.16
N ASN A 41 3.74 -13.84 -4.75
CA ASN A 41 3.02 -12.60 -4.46
C ASN A 41 1.57 -12.63 -4.99
N LYS A 42 1.33 -13.27 -6.15
CA LYS A 42 -0.02 -13.51 -6.67
C LYS A 42 -0.81 -14.40 -5.70
N GLU A 43 -0.27 -15.56 -5.31
CA GLU A 43 -0.87 -16.48 -4.35
C GLU A 43 -1.22 -15.80 -3.01
N GLN A 44 -0.34 -14.91 -2.54
CA GLN A 44 -0.61 -14.11 -1.35
C GLN A 44 -1.76 -13.12 -1.57
N GLY A 45 -1.84 -12.52 -2.76
CA GLY A 45 -2.97 -11.66 -3.17
C GLY A 45 -4.29 -12.42 -3.21
N ASP A 46 -4.32 -13.56 -3.90
CA ASP A 46 -5.49 -14.42 -4.04
C ASP A 46 -5.98 -14.94 -2.67
N TRP A 47 -5.03 -15.28 -1.78
CA TRP A 47 -5.34 -15.61 -0.39
C TRP A 47 -5.97 -14.45 0.36
N ALA A 48 -5.41 -13.24 0.25
CA ALA A 48 -5.93 -12.06 0.93
C ALA A 48 -7.34 -11.71 0.44
N GLU A 49 -7.60 -11.79 -0.87
CA GLU A 49 -8.93 -11.62 -1.46
C GLU A 49 -9.91 -12.65 -0.87
N ASN A 50 -9.54 -13.94 -0.90
CA ASN A 50 -10.39 -15.01 -0.39
C ASN A 50 -10.63 -14.90 1.12
N LEU A 51 -9.64 -14.40 1.88
CA LEU A 51 -9.76 -14.14 3.31
C LEU A 51 -10.86 -13.10 3.59
N VAL A 52 -10.85 -11.97 2.87
CA VAL A 52 -11.86 -10.91 3.01
C VAL A 52 -13.22 -11.40 2.51
N PHE A 53 -13.27 -12.06 1.36
CA PHE A 53 -14.48 -12.65 0.79
C PHE A 53 -15.19 -13.58 1.77
N ARG A 54 -14.46 -14.55 2.35
CA ARG A 54 -15.01 -15.48 3.34
C ARG A 54 -15.46 -14.74 4.60
N ALA A 55 -14.62 -13.85 5.13
CA ALA A 55 -14.93 -13.14 6.36
C ALA A 55 -16.25 -12.35 6.26
N ILE A 56 -16.49 -11.66 5.13
CA ILE A 56 -17.75 -10.92 4.91
C ILE A 56 -18.94 -11.88 4.81
N ASN A 57 -18.83 -12.92 3.99
CA ASN A 57 -19.92 -13.86 3.72
C ASN A 57 -20.28 -14.74 4.94
N GLU A 58 -19.30 -15.06 5.79
CA GLU A 58 -19.51 -15.84 7.01
C GLU A 58 -20.05 -14.98 8.17
N THR A 59 -19.81 -13.66 8.15
CA THR A 59 -20.22 -12.75 9.25
C THR A 59 -21.54 -12.03 8.97
N SER A 60 -21.79 -11.59 7.74
CA SER A 60 -22.92 -10.71 7.43
C SER A 60 -24.25 -11.45 7.25
N LYS A 61 -25.32 -10.87 7.81
CA LYS A 61 -26.67 -11.40 7.67
C LYS A 61 -27.39 -10.89 6.44
N ASN A 62 -27.16 -9.64 6.04
CA ASN A 62 -27.89 -9.03 4.92
C ASN A 62 -27.00 -8.56 3.77
N PHE A 63 -25.68 -8.75 3.85
CA PHE A 63 -24.77 -8.47 2.75
C PHE A 63 -24.08 -9.73 2.25
N VAL A 64 -23.63 -9.66 1.01
CA VAL A 64 -22.89 -10.73 0.34
C VAL A 64 -21.75 -10.13 -0.49
N ALA A 65 -20.57 -10.71 -0.35
CA ALA A 65 -19.43 -10.46 -1.22
C ALA A 65 -19.45 -11.42 -2.40
N VAL A 66 -19.20 -10.89 -3.59
CA VAL A 66 -19.13 -11.62 -4.87
C VAL A 66 -17.81 -11.28 -5.55
N LYS A 67 -17.10 -12.28 -6.07
CA LYS A 67 -15.85 -12.07 -6.82
C LYS A 67 -16.13 -11.45 -8.18
N TYR A 68 -15.34 -10.44 -8.53
CA TYR A 68 -15.53 -9.67 -9.76
C TYR A 68 -14.21 -9.35 -10.49
N GLY A 69 -13.10 -9.22 -9.76
CA GLY A 69 -11.78 -9.03 -10.33
C GLY A 69 -11.40 -10.22 -11.22
N LYS A 70 -10.71 -9.97 -12.33
CA LYS A 70 -10.26 -11.05 -13.22
C LYS A 70 -9.19 -11.89 -12.53
N SER A 71 -9.58 -13.06 -12.01
CA SER A 71 -8.67 -14.11 -11.58
C SER A 71 -8.45 -15.07 -12.74
N ASP A 72 -7.30 -14.98 -13.41
CA ASP A 72 -6.88 -16.00 -14.37
C ASP A 72 -5.50 -16.54 -14.04
N ASP A 73 -5.32 -17.84 -14.25
CA ASP A 73 -4.08 -18.57 -13.97
C ASP A 73 -3.06 -18.46 -15.09
N LEU A 74 -3.45 -17.87 -16.22
CA LEU A 74 -2.60 -17.60 -17.37
C LEU A 74 -1.45 -16.68 -16.96
N VAL A 75 -0.25 -17.24 -16.95
CA VAL A 75 0.98 -16.47 -16.71
C VAL A 75 1.70 -16.18 -18.03
N ALA A 76 2.46 -15.09 -18.04
CA ALA A 76 3.27 -14.72 -19.19
C ALA A 76 4.18 -15.87 -19.64
N GLY A 77 4.01 -16.26 -20.91
CA GLY A 77 4.70 -17.37 -21.54
C GLY A 77 3.84 -18.62 -21.75
N GLU A 78 2.61 -18.67 -21.24
CA GLU A 78 1.63 -19.73 -21.53
C GLU A 78 0.79 -19.40 -22.78
N ASP A 79 0.32 -20.44 -23.48
CA ASP A 79 -0.53 -20.30 -24.67
C ASP A 79 -1.82 -19.55 -24.35
N GLY A 80 -2.15 -18.53 -25.16
CA GLY A 80 -3.36 -17.71 -24.98
C GLY A 80 -3.17 -16.44 -24.14
N PHE A 81 -2.02 -16.25 -23.48
CA PHE A 81 -1.74 -15.07 -22.64
C PHE A 81 -1.84 -13.75 -23.41
N ASP A 82 -1.34 -13.68 -24.65
CA ASP A 82 -1.36 -12.43 -25.44
C ASP A 82 -2.79 -11.97 -25.76
N THR A 83 -3.67 -12.90 -26.14
CA THR A 83 -5.09 -12.61 -26.41
C THR A 83 -5.78 -12.14 -25.13
N PHE A 84 -5.60 -12.87 -24.03
CA PHE A 84 -6.13 -12.49 -22.72
C PHE A 84 -5.66 -11.10 -22.31
N TYR A 85 -4.37 -10.80 -22.49
CA TYR A 85 -3.79 -9.51 -22.13
C TYR A 85 -4.38 -8.37 -22.97
N GLN A 86 -4.59 -8.57 -24.27
CA GLN A 86 -5.22 -7.58 -25.14
C GLN A 86 -6.69 -7.34 -24.75
N GLU A 87 -7.46 -8.39 -24.48
CA GLU A 87 -8.83 -8.27 -23.99
C GLU A 87 -8.89 -7.54 -22.65
N PHE A 88 -7.94 -7.81 -21.76
CA PHE A 88 -7.80 -7.08 -20.50
C PHE A 88 -7.50 -5.59 -20.71
N GLN A 89 -6.58 -5.23 -21.60
CA GLN A 89 -6.29 -3.82 -21.92
C GLN A 89 -7.53 -3.11 -22.49
N ASN A 90 -8.25 -3.75 -23.41
CA ASN A 90 -9.48 -3.20 -23.98
C ASN A 90 -10.57 -2.99 -22.92
N GLU A 91 -10.70 -3.93 -21.97
CA GLU A 91 -11.66 -3.80 -20.87
C GLU A 91 -11.31 -2.63 -19.95
N LEU A 92 -10.02 -2.46 -19.59
CA LEU A 92 -9.56 -1.33 -18.79
C LEU A 92 -9.91 0.02 -19.44
N ASP A 93 -9.78 0.12 -20.76
CA ASP A 93 -10.09 1.34 -21.49
C ASP A 93 -11.60 1.57 -21.64
N THR A 94 -12.39 0.49 -21.65
CA THR A 94 -13.85 0.55 -21.81
C THR A 94 -14.55 0.88 -20.49
N ILE A 95 -14.29 0.09 -19.45
CA ILE A 95 -15.02 0.15 -18.17
C ILE A 95 -14.13 0.44 -16.97
N GLY A 96 -12.81 0.59 -17.15
CA GLY A 96 -11.87 0.69 -16.03
C GLY A 96 -11.51 -0.65 -15.41
N LYS A 97 -10.86 -0.61 -14.24
CA LYS A 97 -10.43 -1.80 -13.52
C LYS A 97 -11.56 -2.35 -12.66
N ARG A 98 -11.88 -3.63 -12.85
CA ARG A 98 -12.78 -4.37 -11.95
C ARG A 98 -12.16 -4.45 -10.55
N PRO A 99 -12.83 -4.00 -9.48
CA PRO A 99 -12.42 -4.35 -8.12
C PRO A 99 -12.50 -5.85 -7.91
N ASP A 100 -11.70 -6.37 -6.98
CA ASP A 100 -11.61 -7.80 -6.71
C ASP A 100 -12.95 -8.36 -6.20
N LEU A 101 -13.61 -7.62 -5.30
CA LEU A 101 -14.89 -7.98 -4.72
C LEU A 101 -15.95 -6.89 -4.94
N LEU A 102 -17.19 -7.31 -5.12
CA LEU A 102 -18.39 -6.47 -5.05
C LEU A 102 -19.22 -6.87 -3.84
N ILE A 103 -19.75 -5.88 -3.12
CA ILE A 103 -20.67 -6.10 -2.00
C ILE A 103 -22.08 -5.75 -2.44
N PHE A 104 -23.00 -6.67 -2.23
CA PHE A 104 -24.43 -6.52 -2.51
C PHE A 104 -25.25 -6.65 -1.24
N ARG A 105 -26.44 -6.04 -1.23
CA ARG A 105 -27.51 -6.46 -0.32
C ARG A 105 -27.96 -7.86 -0.75
N LYS A 106 -28.31 -8.73 0.20
CA LYS A 106 -28.76 -10.10 -0.12
C LYS A 106 -30.04 -10.13 -0.94
N GLU A 107 -30.90 -9.12 -0.82
CA GLU A 107 -32.10 -8.97 -1.66
C GLU A 107 -31.76 -8.69 -3.13
N ASP A 108 -30.62 -8.07 -3.39
CA ASP A 108 -30.11 -7.77 -4.73
C ASP A 108 -29.24 -8.91 -5.29
N PHE A 109 -28.90 -9.92 -4.48
CA PHE A 109 -28.02 -11.02 -4.88
C PHE A 109 -28.68 -11.90 -5.93
N ASN A 110 -28.00 -12.09 -7.06
CA ASN A 110 -28.46 -12.98 -8.12
C ASN A 110 -27.88 -14.40 -7.94
N SER A 111 -28.70 -15.31 -7.44
CA SER A 111 -28.32 -16.71 -7.22
C SER A 111 -27.94 -17.47 -8.50
N ASP A 112 -28.46 -17.06 -9.66
CA ASP A 112 -28.17 -17.72 -10.94
C ASP A 112 -26.76 -17.38 -11.44
N LEU A 113 -26.24 -16.21 -11.06
CA LEU A 113 -24.86 -15.80 -11.35
C LEU A 113 -23.86 -16.37 -10.32
N GLY A 114 -24.33 -16.66 -9.10
CA GLY A 114 -23.51 -17.20 -8.03
C GLY A 114 -22.56 -16.18 -7.40
N PHE A 115 -21.51 -16.68 -6.73
CA PHE A 115 -20.56 -15.86 -5.96
C PHE A 115 -19.32 -15.44 -6.74
N ASP A 116 -19.23 -15.80 -8.02
CA ASP A 116 -18.09 -15.48 -8.86
C ASP A 116 -18.55 -15.10 -10.27
N ILE A 117 -18.41 -13.82 -10.59
CA ILE A 117 -18.76 -13.23 -11.88
C ILE A 117 -17.52 -12.68 -12.60
N SER A 118 -16.31 -13.03 -12.14
CA SER A 118 -15.03 -12.55 -12.67
C SER A 118 -14.86 -12.84 -14.16
N GLN A 119 -15.33 -14.01 -14.59
CA GLN A 119 -15.22 -14.51 -15.96
C GLN A 119 -16.40 -14.12 -16.85
N ILE A 120 -17.41 -13.44 -16.30
CA ILE A 120 -18.58 -13.02 -17.07
C ILE A 120 -18.25 -11.73 -17.83
N PRO A 121 -18.54 -11.67 -19.16
CA PRO A 121 -18.32 -10.45 -19.95
C PRO A 121 -19.06 -9.25 -19.38
N HIS A 122 -18.39 -8.11 -19.21
CA HIS A 122 -18.96 -6.97 -18.47
C HIS A 122 -20.30 -6.47 -19.06
N HIS A 123 -20.49 -6.57 -20.37
CA HIS A 123 -21.67 -6.07 -21.06
C HIS A 123 -22.95 -6.85 -20.72
N THR A 124 -22.83 -8.09 -20.21
CA THR A 124 -23.99 -8.90 -19.81
C THR A 124 -24.42 -8.66 -18.37
N ILE A 125 -23.51 -8.14 -17.53
CA ILE A 125 -23.72 -7.93 -16.08
C ILE A 125 -23.67 -6.46 -15.67
N THR A 126 -23.68 -5.52 -16.63
CA THR A 126 -23.50 -4.08 -16.33
C THR A 126 -24.55 -3.57 -15.34
N GLU A 127 -25.83 -3.88 -15.54
CA GLU A 127 -26.89 -3.43 -14.63
C GLU A 127 -26.81 -4.13 -13.26
N TYR A 128 -26.38 -5.39 -13.23
CA TYR A 128 -26.15 -6.10 -11.97
C TYR A 128 -25.02 -5.46 -11.17
N VAL A 129 -23.87 -5.14 -11.80
CA VAL A 129 -22.74 -4.50 -11.13
C VAL A 129 -23.12 -3.14 -10.52
N LYS A 130 -24.01 -2.37 -11.18
CA LYS A 130 -24.52 -1.08 -10.64
C LYS A 130 -25.35 -1.23 -9.36
N MET A 131 -25.86 -2.42 -9.06
CA MET A 131 -26.59 -2.69 -7.81
C MET A 131 -25.65 -2.90 -6.61
N ALA A 132 -24.34 -3.07 -6.84
CA ALA A 132 -23.38 -3.21 -5.75
C ALA A 132 -23.34 -1.93 -4.90
N ILE A 133 -23.26 -2.09 -3.59
CA ILE A 133 -23.10 -0.98 -2.65
C ILE A 133 -21.64 -0.55 -2.51
N ALA A 134 -20.70 -1.45 -2.84
CA ALA A 134 -19.27 -1.19 -2.77
C ALA A 134 -18.48 -2.11 -3.69
N GLY A 135 -17.40 -1.58 -4.26
CA GLY A 135 -16.29 -2.33 -4.85
C GLY A 135 -15.07 -2.30 -3.95
N ILE A 136 -14.43 -3.44 -3.72
CA ILE A 136 -13.25 -3.58 -2.86
C ILE A 136 -12.09 -4.13 -3.69
N GLU A 137 -11.01 -3.35 -3.77
CA GLU A 137 -9.70 -3.82 -4.20
C GLU A 137 -8.91 -4.31 -2.98
N VAL A 138 -8.47 -5.55 -3.02
CA VAL A 138 -7.70 -6.17 -1.95
C VAL A 138 -6.22 -6.12 -2.29
N ARG A 139 -5.41 -5.68 -1.32
CA ARG A 139 -3.95 -5.69 -1.40
C ARG A 139 -3.39 -6.50 -0.25
N SER A 140 -2.32 -7.25 -0.52
CA SER A 140 -1.65 -8.06 0.49
C SER A 140 -0.30 -7.45 0.87
N SER A 141 0.13 -7.69 2.11
CA SER A 141 1.42 -7.26 2.65
C SER A 141 2.00 -8.36 3.53
N ALA A 142 3.24 -8.78 3.23
CA ALA A 142 3.94 -9.84 3.94
C ALA A 142 4.56 -9.33 5.25
N PHE A 143 3.72 -8.75 6.12
CA PHE A 143 4.12 -8.20 7.41
C PHE A 143 3.09 -8.55 8.49
N LEU A 144 3.60 -8.62 9.72
CA LEU A 144 2.82 -8.52 10.94
C LEU A 144 2.93 -7.06 11.42
N ILE A 145 1.83 -6.31 11.35
CA ILE A 145 1.86 -4.87 11.64
C ILE A 145 2.25 -4.59 13.08
N ASP A 146 1.76 -5.36 14.05
CA ASP A 146 2.02 -5.10 15.47
C ASP A 146 3.50 -5.29 15.81
N LYS A 147 4.10 -6.38 15.31
CA LYS A 147 5.55 -6.62 15.50
C LYS A 147 6.41 -5.60 14.76
N TYR A 148 5.97 -5.16 13.58
CA TYR A 148 6.69 -4.14 12.82
C TYR A 148 6.68 -2.81 13.56
N GLU A 149 5.52 -2.38 14.06
CA GLU A 149 5.38 -1.13 14.81
C GLU A 149 6.19 -1.13 16.10
N GLU A 150 6.13 -2.22 16.87
CA GLU A 150 6.95 -2.38 18.08
C GLU A 150 8.45 -2.27 17.75
N ALA A 151 8.90 -2.98 16.70
CA ALA A 151 10.29 -2.93 16.28
C ALA A 151 10.71 -1.53 15.81
N MET A 152 9.84 -0.79 15.12
CA MET A 152 10.13 0.57 14.67
C MET A 152 10.15 1.56 15.84
N GLN A 153 9.26 1.42 16.82
CA GLN A 153 9.26 2.25 18.02
C GLN A 153 10.56 2.08 18.82
N VAL A 154 10.95 0.84 19.11
CA VAL A 154 12.21 0.52 19.82
C VAL A 154 13.41 1.07 19.06
N LYS A 155 13.41 0.93 17.73
CA LYS A 155 14.46 1.45 16.87
C LYS A 155 14.55 2.98 16.97
N THR A 156 13.44 3.69 16.79
CA THR A 156 13.38 5.15 16.81
C THR A 156 13.83 5.70 18.17
N GLU A 157 13.39 5.10 19.27
CA GLU A 157 13.81 5.49 20.62
C GLU A 157 15.31 5.30 20.81
N LYS A 158 15.83 4.11 20.48
CA LYS A 158 17.26 3.79 20.58
C LYS A 158 18.13 4.79 19.82
N PHE A 159 17.81 5.06 18.56
CA PHE A 159 18.64 5.95 17.74
C PHE A 159 18.45 7.42 18.11
N SER A 160 17.28 7.83 18.60
CA SER A 160 17.09 9.18 19.15
C SER A 160 17.96 9.40 20.38
N GLN A 161 18.03 8.43 21.30
CA GLN A 161 18.91 8.49 22.46
C GLN A 161 20.39 8.56 22.04
N ILE A 162 20.83 7.69 21.13
CA ILE A 162 22.21 7.70 20.62
C ILE A 162 22.54 9.06 19.99
N ALA A 163 21.65 9.61 19.16
CA ALA A 163 21.88 10.89 18.49
C ALA A 163 22.01 12.04 19.49
N LEU A 164 21.07 12.15 20.44
CA LEU A 164 21.07 13.23 21.43
C LEU A 164 22.26 13.13 22.39
N GLN A 165 22.58 11.94 22.89
CA GLN A 165 23.75 11.73 23.74
C GLN A 165 25.05 12.01 22.99
N THR A 166 25.18 11.56 21.74
CA THR A 166 26.38 11.83 20.93
C THR A 166 26.54 13.32 20.66
N ARG A 167 25.44 14.03 20.35
CA ARG A 167 25.45 15.50 20.22
C ARG A 167 25.94 16.15 21.52
N ASP A 168 25.45 15.72 22.66
CA ASP A 168 25.82 16.29 23.96
C ASP A 168 27.29 16.04 24.29
N ILE A 169 27.81 14.83 24.04
CA ILE A 169 29.24 14.51 24.17
C ILE A 169 30.10 15.43 23.29
N ILE A 170 29.72 15.63 22.02
CA ILE A 170 30.45 16.53 21.13
C ILE A 170 30.46 17.96 21.70
N LEU A 171 29.32 18.44 22.19
CA LEU A 171 29.19 19.79 22.74
C LEU A 171 29.85 19.96 24.10
N SER A 172 30.05 18.92 24.91
CA SER A 172 30.69 19.04 26.22
C SER A 172 32.19 18.74 26.20
N GLU A 173 32.61 17.70 25.47
CA GLU A 173 33.98 17.16 25.57
C GLU A 173 34.92 17.62 24.46
N PHE A 174 34.40 18.25 23.40
CA PHE A 174 35.17 18.67 22.22
C PHE A 174 35.04 20.17 21.92
N GLN A 175 34.71 20.99 22.92
CA GLN A 175 34.60 22.45 22.75
C GLN A 175 35.92 23.07 22.31
N GLU A 176 37.06 22.60 22.81
CA GLU A 176 38.37 23.13 22.44
C GLU A 176 38.66 22.89 20.95
N GLU A 177 38.38 21.69 20.43
CA GLU A 177 38.51 21.38 19.02
C GLU A 177 37.49 22.15 18.18
N LEU A 178 36.29 22.39 18.69
CA LEU A 178 35.25 23.13 17.98
C LEU A 178 35.46 24.65 18.01
N ASN A 179 36.25 25.17 18.96
CA ASN A 179 36.58 26.59 19.11
C ASN A 179 37.60 27.06 18.07
N HIS A 180 37.21 26.94 16.81
CA HIS A 180 37.96 27.41 15.65
C HIS A 180 36.98 28.12 14.69
N PRO A 181 37.35 29.27 14.10
CA PRO A 181 36.44 30.04 13.25
C PRO A 181 35.79 29.23 12.12
N SER A 182 36.53 28.28 11.51
CA SER A 182 35.98 27.42 10.44
C SER A 182 35.03 26.31 10.91
N ARG A 183 34.87 26.11 12.23
CA ARG A 183 34.07 25.05 12.84
C ARG A 183 32.81 25.57 13.54
N GLN A 184 32.65 26.89 13.64
CA GLN A 184 31.51 27.52 14.30
C GLN A 184 30.15 27.03 13.77
N ALA A 185 30.04 26.83 12.46
CA ALA A 185 28.83 26.30 11.82
C ALA A 185 28.43 24.91 12.35
N TYR A 186 29.40 24.09 12.77
CA TYR A 186 29.10 22.78 13.39
C TYR A 186 28.55 22.93 14.80
N ILE A 187 28.98 23.94 15.57
CA ILE A 187 28.40 24.23 16.89
C ILE A 187 26.94 24.64 16.74
N ASP A 188 26.64 25.52 15.79
CA ASP A 188 25.28 26.00 15.53
C ASP A 188 24.37 24.85 15.04
N LEU A 189 24.88 24.02 14.13
CA LEU A 189 24.23 22.77 13.70
C LEU A 189 23.90 21.87 14.91
N LEU A 190 24.89 21.57 15.75
CA LEU A 190 24.70 20.67 16.90
C LEU A 190 23.67 21.22 17.89
N LYS A 191 23.69 22.52 18.16
CA LYS A 191 22.67 23.19 19.00
C LYS A 191 21.28 23.15 18.36
N GLY A 192 21.20 23.16 17.04
CA GLY A 192 19.97 23.02 16.26
C GLY A 192 19.41 21.59 16.26
N ILE A 193 20.19 20.57 16.63
CA ILE A 193 19.71 19.19 16.76
C ILE A 193 18.94 19.06 18.07
N THR A 194 17.63 18.84 17.98
CA THR A 194 16.69 18.70 19.08
C THR A 194 15.76 17.52 18.77
N PRO A 195 14.98 17.00 19.74
CA PRO A 195 13.99 15.94 19.46
C PRO A 195 13.05 16.27 18.29
N LYS A 196 12.75 17.55 18.05
CA LYS A 196 11.86 18.00 16.95
C LYS A 196 12.56 18.12 15.60
N THR A 197 13.87 18.27 15.57
CA THR A 197 14.65 18.51 14.35
C THR A 197 15.47 17.29 13.93
N LEU A 198 15.54 16.24 14.76
CA LEU A 198 16.29 15.00 14.50
C LEU A 198 15.95 14.38 13.15
N SER A 199 14.66 14.24 12.83
CA SER A 199 14.19 13.58 11.61
C SER A 199 14.48 14.36 10.33
N VAL A 200 14.72 15.68 10.41
CA VAL A 200 14.94 16.54 9.24
C VAL A 200 16.39 17.04 9.12
N THR A 201 17.23 16.77 10.12
CA THR A 201 18.62 17.21 10.10
C THR A 201 19.45 16.36 9.13
N ASP A 202 20.27 16.99 8.30
CA ASP A 202 21.38 16.33 7.60
C ASP A 202 22.61 17.22 7.61
N PHE A 203 23.79 16.61 7.61
CA PHE A 203 25.08 17.30 7.59
C PHE A 203 26.19 16.40 7.06
N ARG A 204 27.24 17.01 6.52
CA ARG A 204 28.44 16.26 6.12
C ARG A 204 29.33 15.98 7.33
N VAL A 205 29.71 14.71 7.51
CA VAL A 205 30.71 14.32 8.53
C VAL A 205 32.04 15.02 8.19
N PRO A 206 32.65 15.77 9.13
CA PRO A 206 33.91 16.44 8.89
C PRO A 206 35.03 15.45 8.62
N SER A 207 36.01 15.85 7.79
CA SER A 207 37.15 15.01 7.43
C SER A 207 38.35 15.17 8.36
N TRP A 208 38.17 15.77 9.55
CA TRP A 208 39.26 16.07 10.47
C TRP A 208 39.90 14.79 11.03
N SER A 209 41.23 14.73 10.95
CA SER A 209 42.00 13.56 11.44
C SER A 209 43.48 13.88 11.67
N SER A 210 43.84 15.16 11.81
CA SER A 210 45.23 15.56 12.00
C SER A 210 45.75 15.32 13.42
N THR A 211 44.84 15.13 14.38
CA THR A 211 45.15 14.74 15.76
C THR A 211 44.25 13.57 16.16
N GLU A 212 44.64 12.85 17.22
CA GLU A 212 43.82 11.81 17.83
C GLU A 212 42.45 12.34 18.22
N ARG A 213 42.42 13.47 18.93
CA ARG A 213 41.19 14.12 19.38
C ARG A 213 40.27 14.56 18.24
N LEU A 214 40.83 15.05 17.12
CA LEU A 214 40.03 15.35 15.91
C LEU A 214 39.49 14.08 15.23
N SER A 215 40.23 12.97 15.31
CA SER A 215 39.77 11.68 14.79
C SER A 215 38.63 11.11 15.64
N GLU A 216 38.70 11.25 16.97
CA GLU A 216 37.61 10.91 17.89
C GLU A 216 36.37 11.77 17.64
N LEU A 217 36.53 13.09 17.53
CA LEU A 217 35.43 14.00 17.20
C LEU A 217 34.73 13.61 15.88
N LYS A 218 35.52 13.30 14.84
CA LYS A 218 34.99 12.78 13.58
C LYS A 218 34.22 11.47 13.74
N ALA A 219 34.68 10.57 14.61
CA ALA A 219 33.97 9.32 14.91
C ALA A 219 32.61 9.60 15.57
N HIS A 220 32.53 10.54 16.52
CA HIS A 220 31.26 10.97 17.10
C HIS A 220 30.32 11.59 16.06
N PHE A 221 30.81 12.46 15.17
CA PHE A 221 29.99 12.99 14.07
C PHE A 221 29.46 11.89 13.14
N ARG A 222 30.25 10.82 12.92
CA ARG A 222 29.79 9.66 12.15
C ARG A 222 28.68 8.91 12.89
N THR A 223 28.85 8.61 14.17
CA THR A 223 27.82 7.97 15.01
C THR A 223 26.53 8.79 15.02
N LEU A 224 26.62 10.11 15.17
CA LEU A 224 25.48 11.02 15.11
C LEU A 224 24.78 10.96 13.75
N LYS A 225 25.54 11.02 12.64
CA LYS A 225 24.97 10.94 11.30
C LYS A 225 24.28 9.60 11.04
N ASP A 226 24.89 8.50 11.46
CA ASP A 226 24.34 7.17 11.26
C ASP A 226 23.07 6.97 12.09
N ALA A 227 23.03 7.47 13.34
CA ALA A 227 21.82 7.45 14.15
C ALA A 227 20.67 8.26 13.52
N ILE A 228 20.95 9.48 13.03
CA ILE A 228 19.95 10.31 12.33
C ILE A 228 19.42 9.60 11.07
N LYS A 229 20.30 8.97 10.27
CA LYS A 229 19.88 8.19 9.09
C LYS A 229 18.93 7.04 9.45
N GLU A 230 19.12 6.41 10.60
CA GLU A 230 18.23 5.33 11.04
C GLU A 230 16.85 5.84 11.45
N ILE A 231 16.77 7.05 12.03
CA ILE A 231 15.51 7.75 12.37
C ILE A 231 14.77 8.22 11.11
N GLN A 232 15.51 8.63 10.08
CA GLN A 232 14.95 9.12 8.80
C GLN A 232 14.31 8.04 7.93
N LYS A 233 14.52 6.75 8.25
CA LYS A 233 13.85 5.66 7.53
C LYS A 233 12.39 5.60 7.96
N ARG A 234 11.50 5.34 7.00
CA ARG A 234 10.07 5.13 7.24
C ARG A 234 9.84 4.09 8.33
N ASP A 235 8.94 4.42 9.25
CA ASP A 235 8.61 3.66 10.46
C ASP A 235 7.17 3.10 10.48
N TYR A 236 6.44 3.24 9.37
CA TYR A 236 5.08 2.74 9.21
C TYR A 236 4.91 1.81 7.99
N LEU A 237 3.92 0.92 8.08
CA LEU A 237 3.42 0.15 6.94
C LEU A 237 2.33 0.93 6.21
N SER A 238 2.16 0.64 4.92
CA SER A 238 1.34 1.47 4.04
C SER A 238 0.26 0.69 3.30
N ILE A 239 -0.84 1.38 3.01
CA ILE A 239 -1.76 1.03 1.92
C ILE A 239 -1.13 1.58 0.65
N THR A 240 -1.03 0.76 -0.39
CA THR A 240 -0.19 1.04 -1.56
C THR A 240 -0.96 1.06 -2.89
N PRO A 241 -1.87 2.03 -3.12
CA PRO A 241 -2.43 2.23 -4.45
C PRO A 241 -1.32 2.65 -5.43
N LYS A 242 -1.35 2.07 -6.63
CA LYS A 242 -0.45 2.46 -7.72
C LYS A 242 -1.10 3.59 -8.50
N VAL A 243 -0.30 4.57 -8.94
CA VAL A 243 -0.78 5.73 -9.70
C VAL A 243 -1.52 5.31 -10.98
N GLU A 244 -1.02 4.28 -11.66
CA GLU A 244 -1.68 3.70 -12.85
C GLU A 244 -3.08 3.13 -12.54
N ASP A 245 -3.27 2.56 -11.35
CA ASP A 245 -4.53 1.95 -10.93
C ASP A 245 -5.56 3.04 -10.60
N ILE A 246 -5.14 4.19 -10.07
CA ILE A 246 -6.04 5.30 -9.70
C ILE A 246 -6.87 5.78 -10.90
N LYS A 247 -6.27 5.88 -12.10
CA LYS A 247 -6.98 6.32 -13.31
C LYS A 247 -8.03 5.31 -13.77
N VAL A 248 -7.69 4.02 -13.76
CA VAL A 248 -8.61 2.95 -14.21
C VAL A 248 -9.69 2.67 -13.18
N VAL A 249 -9.44 2.89 -11.89
CA VAL A 249 -10.47 2.88 -10.84
C VAL A 249 -11.42 4.07 -11.00
N TYR A 250 -10.90 5.27 -11.28
CA TYR A 250 -11.75 6.42 -11.61
C TYR A 250 -12.67 6.13 -12.81
N LYS A 251 -12.16 5.50 -13.88
CA LYS A 251 -12.96 5.09 -15.04
C LYS A 251 -14.05 4.08 -14.68
N TRP A 252 -13.76 3.17 -13.75
CA TRP A 252 -14.75 2.22 -13.25
C TRP A 252 -15.86 2.90 -12.45
N ILE A 253 -15.50 3.84 -11.58
CA ILE A 253 -16.46 4.66 -10.84
C ILE A 253 -17.31 5.50 -11.80
N GLU A 254 -16.73 6.06 -12.87
CA GLU A 254 -17.49 6.75 -13.93
C GLU A 254 -18.53 5.85 -14.59
N THR A 255 -18.19 4.58 -14.81
CA THR A 255 -19.04 3.62 -15.53
C THR A 255 -20.18 3.10 -14.66
N PHE A 256 -19.91 2.78 -13.39
CA PHE A 256 -20.87 2.09 -12.51
C PHE A 256 -21.43 2.96 -11.40
N ASN A 257 -20.79 4.09 -11.07
CA ASN A 257 -21.16 4.98 -9.96
C ASN A 257 -21.27 4.25 -8.60
N VAL A 258 -20.44 3.23 -8.39
CA VAL A 258 -20.36 2.44 -7.16
C VAL A 258 -19.17 2.92 -6.29
N PRO A 259 -19.35 3.11 -4.98
CA PRO A 259 -18.27 3.42 -4.04
C PRO A 259 -17.12 2.41 -4.10
N HIS A 260 -15.87 2.89 -4.14
CA HIS A 260 -14.69 2.02 -4.25
C HIS A 260 -13.78 2.15 -3.03
N PHE A 261 -13.22 1.03 -2.58
CA PHE A 261 -12.37 0.91 -1.40
C PHE A 261 -11.11 0.09 -1.68
N TYR A 262 -10.07 0.32 -0.90
CA TYR A 262 -8.85 -0.48 -0.87
C TYR A 262 -8.71 -1.13 0.51
N PHE A 263 -8.62 -2.45 0.56
CA PHE A 263 -8.39 -3.21 1.77
C PHE A 263 -6.96 -3.75 1.76
N GLN A 264 -6.12 -3.26 2.66
CA GLN A 264 -4.77 -3.75 2.87
C GLN A 264 -4.78 -4.84 3.95
N VAL A 265 -4.53 -6.07 3.51
CA VAL A 265 -4.43 -7.27 4.35
C VAL A 265 -2.98 -7.49 4.76
N PHE A 266 -2.75 -7.54 6.06
CA PHE A 266 -1.54 -8.01 6.72
C PHE A 266 -1.79 -9.41 7.30
N PHE A 267 -0.75 -10.08 7.78
CA PHE A 267 -0.90 -11.42 8.36
C PHE A 267 -1.56 -11.43 9.75
N ASP A 268 -1.73 -10.25 10.37
CA ASP A 268 -2.37 -10.07 11.67
C ASP A 268 -3.56 -9.11 11.67
N LYS A 269 -3.68 -8.19 10.70
CA LYS A 269 -4.76 -7.16 10.63
C LYS A 269 -5.17 -6.81 9.20
N VAL A 270 -6.34 -6.18 9.06
CA VAL A 270 -6.81 -5.61 7.78
C VAL A 270 -7.20 -4.15 7.99
N TYR A 271 -6.78 -3.28 7.08
CA TYR A 271 -7.15 -1.86 7.06
C TYR A 271 -7.85 -1.49 5.76
N GLY A 272 -8.90 -0.69 5.84
CA GLY A 272 -9.68 -0.21 4.70
C GLY A 272 -9.54 1.29 4.51
N ILE A 273 -9.52 1.75 3.27
CA ILE A 273 -9.57 3.18 2.93
C ILE A 273 -10.44 3.38 1.70
N SER A 274 -11.28 4.41 1.69
CA SER A 274 -12.10 4.72 0.50
C SER A 274 -11.25 5.40 -0.58
N PHE A 275 -11.63 5.20 -1.84
CA PHE A 275 -11.01 5.92 -2.95
C PHE A 275 -11.18 7.44 -2.82
N GLU A 276 -12.33 7.88 -2.28
CA GLU A 276 -12.60 9.27 -1.93
C GLU A 276 -11.55 9.81 -0.94
N GLN A 277 -11.26 9.05 0.13
CA GLN A 277 -10.26 9.43 1.12
C GLN A 277 -8.84 9.38 0.56
N ILE A 278 -8.51 8.43 -0.33
CA ILE A 278 -7.23 8.41 -1.04
C ILE A 278 -7.05 9.71 -1.82
N LEU A 279 -8.04 10.13 -2.62
CA LEU A 279 -7.98 11.36 -3.40
C LEU A 279 -7.86 12.59 -2.49
N ALA A 280 -8.61 12.64 -1.38
CA ALA A 280 -8.53 13.72 -0.41
C ALA A 280 -7.13 13.84 0.22
N ILE A 281 -6.52 12.70 0.60
CA ILE A 281 -5.17 12.67 1.19
C ILE A 281 -4.14 13.23 0.20
N ILE A 282 -4.15 12.76 -1.04
CA ILE A 282 -3.14 13.13 -2.03
C ILE A 282 -3.38 14.51 -2.70
N SER A 283 -4.56 15.09 -2.49
CA SER A 283 -4.88 16.45 -2.95
C SER A 283 -4.29 17.53 -2.05
N ASP A 284 -4.03 17.23 -0.78
CA ASP A 284 -3.45 18.19 0.17
C ASP A 284 -1.95 17.98 0.31
N SER A 285 -1.15 18.93 -0.19
CA SER A 285 0.31 18.88 -0.11
C SER A 285 0.85 18.86 1.32
N ASN A 286 0.09 19.32 2.31
CA ASN A 286 0.50 19.26 3.72
C ASN A 286 0.54 17.81 4.25
N ASN A 287 -0.10 16.88 3.56
CA ASN A 287 -0.10 15.47 3.93
C ASN A 287 1.16 14.72 3.43
N GLU A 288 1.90 15.29 2.46
CA GLU A 288 3.10 14.64 1.93
C GLU A 288 4.24 14.63 2.96
N GLY A 289 4.86 13.47 3.16
CA GLY A 289 5.87 13.25 4.20
C GLY A 289 5.30 13.01 5.60
N ILE A 290 3.98 13.18 5.80
CA ILE A 290 3.30 12.97 7.09
C ILE A 290 2.35 11.77 7.00
N ILE A 291 1.37 11.84 6.09
CA ILE A 291 0.34 10.81 5.89
C ILE A 291 0.70 9.91 4.71
N PHE A 292 1.29 10.46 3.66
CA PHE A 292 1.70 9.68 2.50
C PHE A 292 3.08 10.09 1.96
N SER A 293 3.69 9.19 1.20
CA SER A 293 4.85 9.49 0.35
C SER A 293 4.67 8.87 -1.03
N VAL A 294 5.44 9.37 -1.99
CA VAL A 294 5.43 8.86 -3.36
C VAL A 294 6.76 8.18 -3.63
N GLU A 295 6.72 6.94 -4.13
CA GLU A 295 7.93 6.19 -4.49
C GLU A 295 7.82 5.65 -5.91
N THR A 296 8.91 5.81 -6.67
CA THR A 296 9.08 5.20 -7.99
C THR A 296 10.10 4.08 -7.88
N ASP A 297 9.68 2.85 -8.15
CA ASP A 297 10.53 1.67 -8.00
C ASP A 297 11.00 1.13 -9.36
N THR A 298 12.31 1.17 -9.58
CA THR A 298 12.95 0.64 -10.79
C THR A 298 12.76 -0.86 -10.96
N LYS A 299 12.59 -1.62 -9.86
CA LYS A 299 12.32 -3.07 -9.89
C LYS A 299 10.89 -3.38 -10.31
N ASN A 300 9.96 -2.46 -10.08
CA ASN A 300 8.55 -2.59 -10.48
C ASN A 300 8.27 -1.87 -11.80
N GLN A 301 9.18 -1.97 -12.77
CA GLN A 301 9.02 -1.34 -14.10
C GLN A 301 8.83 0.19 -14.06
N ASN A 302 9.37 0.87 -13.04
CA ASN A 302 9.19 2.31 -12.77
C ASN A 302 7.73 2.70 -12.46
N LYS A 303 6.91 1.77 -11.99
CA LYS A 303 5.56 2.08 -11.50
C LYS A 303 5.64 2.96 -10.27
N THR A 304 4.84 4.01 -10.26
CA THR A 304 4.77 4.95 -9.13
C THR A 304 3.71 4.49 -8.14
N THR A 305 4.12 4.35 -6.88
CA THR A 305 3.27 3.88 -5.79
C THR A 305 3.08 5.00 -4.77
N ILE A 306 1.84 5.25 -4.38
CA ILE A 306 1.50 6.15 -3.29
C ILE A 306 1.49 5.30 -2.01
N LYS A 307 2.30 5.65 -1.03
CA LYS A 307 2.43 4.93 0.24
C LYS A 307 1.69 5.70 1.33
N ILE A 308 0.43 5.37 1.53
CA ILE A 308 -0.41 5.99 2.57
C ILE A 308 -0.21 5.24 3.87
N ASN A 309 0.07 5.94 4.97
CA ASN A 309 0.20 5.34 6.29
C ASN A 309 -1.07 4.54 6.64
N SER A 310 -0.90 3.24 6.91
CA SER A 310 -2.00 2.31 7.20
C SER A 310 -2.89 2.76 8.35
N LYS A 311 -2.34 3.50 9.32
CA LYS A 311 -3.09 4.10 10.45
C LYS A 311 -4.10 5.17 10.04
N SER A 312 -4.00 5.67 8.80
CA SER A 312 -4.97 6.60 8.22
C SER A 312 -6.21 5.89 7.69
N GLY A 313 -6.13 4.56 7.55
CA GLY A 313 -7.25 3.70 7.20
C GLY A 313 -8.07 3.28 8.42
N THR A 314 -9.24 2.73 8.16
CA THR A 314 -10.14 2.16 9.16
C THR A 314 -9.74 0.71 9.44
N PRO A 315 -9.57 0.26 10.69
CA PRO A 315 -9.32 -1.15 11.00
C PRO A 315 -10.55 -2.00 10.65
N ILE A 316 -10.42 -2.87 9.64
CA ILE A 316 -11.49 -3.76 9.17
C ILE A 316 -11.45 -5.10 9.89
N ALA A 317 -10.25 -5.58 10.23
CA ALA A 317 -10.07 -6.76 11.07
C ALA A 317 -8.92 -6.51 12.03
N LEU A 318 -9.17 -6.72 13.32
CA LEU A 318 -8.19 -6.53 14.39
C LEU A 318 -7.36 -7.79 14.67
N LYS A 319 -7.77 -8.92 14.08
CA LYS A 319 -7.09 -10.20 14.16
C LYS A 319 -7.23 -10.95 12.83
N VAL A 320 -6.12 -11.50 12.36
CA VAL A 320 -6.07 -12.49 11.28
C VAL A 320 -5.36 -13.73 11.83
N GLU A 321 -5.99 -14.88 11.67
CA GLU A 321 -5.31 -16.17 11.83
C GLU A 321 -4.54 -16.48 10.55
N GLU A 322 -3.25 -16.75 10.72
CA GLU A 322 -2.36 -17.02 9.59
C GLU A 322 -2.78 -18.28 8.82
N PRO A 323 -2.59 -18.29 7.49
CA PRO A 323 -2.80 -19.47 6.68
C PRO A 323 -1.69 -20.51 6.90
N ILE A 324 -1.99 -21.74 6.54
CA ILE A 324 -0.95 -22.75 6.28
C ILE A 324 -0.27 -22.38 4.97
N HIS A 325 1.06 -22.41 4.94
CA HIS A 325 1.84 -22.17 3.73
C HIS A 325 2.62 -23.42 3.32
N GLU A 326 2.67 -23.69 2.02
CA GLU A 326 3.39 -24.85 1.48
C GLU A 326 4.13 -24.49 0.18
N SER A 327 5.24 -25.19 -0.07
CA SER A 327 6.01 -25.05 -1.29
C SER A 327 5.41 -25.90 -2.41
N VAL A 328 5.16 -25.28 -3.55
CA VAL A 328 4.58 -25.91 -4.74
C VAL A 328 5.62 -25.94 -5.85
N ARG A 329 5.75 -27.10 -6.52
CA ARG A 329 6.54 -27.28 -7.75
C ARG A 329 5.60 -27.25 -8.96
N LYS A 330 5.74 -26.26 -9.84
CA LYS A 330 5.09 -26.21 -11.16
C LYS A 330 6.12 -26.46 -12.25
N GLU A 331 5.80 -27.34 -13.18
CA GLU A 331 6.58 -27.58 -14.39
C GLU A 331 6.01 -26.73 -15.52
N MET A 332 6.85 -25.90 -16.12
CA MET A 332 6.56 -25.04 -17.26
C MET A 332 7.12 -25.69 -18.53
N ASP A 333 6.89 -25.07 -19.69
CA ASP A 333 7.39 -25.52 -20.98
C ASP A 333 8.89 -25.81 -21.00
N ARG A 334 9.27 -26.76 -21.85
CA ARG A 334 10.65 -27.22 -22.06
C ARG A 334 11.33 -27.74 -20.77
N GLY A 335 10.54 -28.25 -19.83
CA GLY A 335 11.04 -28.84 -18.57
C GLY A 335 11.54 -27.82 -17.55
N ARG A 336 11.19 -26.54 -17.70
CA ARG A 336 11.56 -25.49 -16.73
C ARG A 336 10.75 -25.71 -15.45
N LEU A 337 11.42 -25.74 -14.30
CA LEU A 337 10.76 -25.88 -13.00
C LEU A 337 10.64 -24.53 -12.30
N LEU A 338 9.50 -24.32 -11.67
CA LEU A 338 9.21 -23.14 -10.85
C LEU A 338 8.74 -23.60 -9.48
N PHE A 339 9.34 -23.04 -8.44
CA PHE A 339 8.98 -23.29 -7.04
C PHE A 339 8.42 -22.00 -6.44
N TYR A 340 7.26 -22.07 -5.81
CA TYR A 340 6.60 -20.92 -5.18
C TYR A 340 5.85 -21.35 -3.91
N VAL A 341 5.39 -20.39 -3.11
CA VAL A 341 4.62 -20.66 -1.89
C VAL A 341 3.15 -20.36 -2.14
N THR A 342 2.27 -21.27 -1.73
CA THR A 342 0.81 -21.07 -1.71
C THR A 342 0.31 -20.97 -0.26
N PHE A 343 -0.88 -20.41 -0.08
CA PHE A 343 -1.47 -20.10 1.22
C PHE A 343 -2.88 -20.69 1.30
N LYS A 344 -3.17 -21.46 2.36
CA LYS A 344 -4.45 -22.14 2.56
C LYS A 344 -5.03 -21.86 3.95
N GLY A 345 -6.31 -21.52 3.99
CA GLY A 345 -7.02 -21.23 5.23
C GLY A 345 -6.76 -19.81 5.76
N GLY A 346 -6.67 -19.70 7.08
CA GLY A 346 -6.68 -18.42 7.79
C GLY A 346 -8.10 -17.84 7.94
N THR A 347 -8.24 -16.92 8.89
CA THR A 347 -9.53 -16.33 9.29
C THR A 347 -9.33 -14.87 9.66
N ALA A 348 -10.04 -13.94 9.00
CA ALA A 348 -10.08 -12.54 9.43
C ALA A 348 -11.30 -12.29 10.32
N TYR A 349 -11.06 -11.71 11.49
CA TYR A 349 -12.11 -11.37 12.45
C TYR A 349 -12.53 -9.93 12.24
N LEU A 350 -13.65 -9.74 11.54
CA LEU A 350 -14.13 -8.42 11.15
C LEU A 350 -14.54 -7.59 12.36
N ASP A 351 -14.11 -6.33 12.36
CA ASP A 351 -14.72 -5.26 13.14
C ASP A 351 -15.95 -4.78 12.37
N VAL A 352 -17.11 -5.33 12.77
CA VAL A 352 -18.39 -5.12 12.08
C VAL A 352 -18.79 -3.65 12.07
N ASP A 353 -18.61 -2.94 13.18
CA ASP A 353 -18.96 -1.52 13.28
C ASP A 353 -18.12 -0.69 12.31
N ASN A 354 -16.81 -0.94 12.26
CA ASN A 354 -15.92 -0.26 11.33
C ASN A 354 -16.25 -0.58 9.87
N LEU A 355 -16.60 -1.84 9.56
CA LEU A 355 -16.98 -2.25 8.21
C LEU A 355 -18.29 -1.58 7.76
N ILE A 356 -19.29 -1.52 8.64
CA ILE A 356 -20.56 -0.81 8.38
C ILE A 356 -20.29 0.67 8.11
N ASN A 357 -19.51 1.30 9.00
CA ASN A 357 -19.22 2.72 8.93
C ASN A 357 -18.47 3.10 7.64
N ILE A 358 -17.43 2.33 7.26
CA ILE A 358 -16.65 2.64 6.06
C ILE A 358 -17.47 2.42 4.78
N LEU A 359 -18.32 1.38 4.74
CA LEU A 359 -19.15 1.08 3.57
C LEU A 359 -20.41 1.97 3.50
N GLY A 360 -20.69 2.78 4.51
CA GLY A 360 -21.89 3.63 4.56
C GLY A 360 -23.19 2.83 4.68
N ILE A 361 -23.13 1.67 5.34
CA ILE A 361 -24.26 0.78 5.60
C ILE A 361 -25.00 1.30 6.85
N ASP A 362 -26.34 1.19 6.91
CA ASP A 362 -27.08 1.46 8.14
C ASP A 362 -26.78 0.35 9.17
N SER A 363 -26.41 0.72 10.39
CA SER A 363 -26.04 -0.25 11.44
C SER A 363 -27.16 -1.22 11.81
N LYS A 364 -28.42 -0.92 11.48
CA LYS A 364 -29.55 -1.84 11.63
C LYS A 364 -29.60 -2.93 10.56
N GLU A 365 -28.82 -2.80 9.49
CA GLU A 365 -28.88 -3.65 8.30
C GLU A 365 -27.77 -4.70 8.22
N PHE A 366 -26.75 -4.79 9.08
CA PHE A 366 -25.61 -5.72 8.86
C PHE A 366 -25.78 -7.15 9.40
#